data_AF-A0A934EW06-F1
#
_entry.id   AF-A0A934EW06-F1
#
_cell.length_a   1.000
_cell.length_b   1.000
_cell.length_c   1.000
_cell.angle_alpha   90.00
_cell.angle_beta   90.00
_cell.angle_gamma   90.00
#
_symmetry.space_group_name_H-M   'P 1'
#
loop_
_entity.id
_entity.type
_entity.pdbx_description
1 polymer ?
#
loop_
_entity_poly.entity_id
_entity_poly.type
_entity_poly.pdbx_seq_one_letter_code
_entity_poly.pdbx_strand_id
1 'polypeptide(L)'
;MKPITTRAAALACIGLFTTVFTITAEQPAVSPAMSGLYRKALKLEESRELGRAETIYRDLLRRCDGGPSWQLRRDAQQGLLRIEDMRGRFCWSEAQLQEQLAKTYRGFQPLEFAEWERRGWLLSWKVDGKKLYYNTNVTNLQFFDTALMARNESAAKGFQKFARLFLDESAKLDRLRAESSAPQSYVDPVRFVFTAKLVVKQADLPPGRLVRAWFPYPLLTPATQNIRTISVQPAGALKSCPDVEAQVGVAYLEVPRPEKDDLVIEMKTAFDTFHTDFSIEPDAIPPYDTQSELYRRFTRSEQQMALTKPLRELARSVVGRESNPYRKARLLYDWVCDNVKYNFVWCWRDATFTYGSASEEVRQRRIGDCVIQSVFYAALCRSVGIPARVHNGPIFPPGMKNDHVWAEVWFPRYGWMPVDVTYSEVASMVPGLTDAERRTLRDFFFGRMDRWRLFTQRSDLAQELVPLKRTARRRTTMFVTPELECDGQDVPKRAYTWSCEPAATDARP
;
A
#
# COMPACT_ATOMS: atom_id res chain seq x y z
N MET A 1 -42.66 -33.52 28.57
CA MET A 1 -42.31 -32.51 29.59
C MET A 1 -42.44 -31.13 28.96
N LYS A 2 -43.03 -30.20 29.71
CA LYS A 2 -43.58 -28.89 29.29
C LYS A 2 -42.60 -28.01 28.49
N PRO A 3 -43.09 -27.23 27.50
CA PRO A 3 -42.38 -26.10 26.92
C PRO A 3 -42.62 -24.85 27.79
N ILE A 4 -41.62 -23.98 27.93
CA ILE A 4 -41.80 -22.64 28.50
C ILE A 4 -41.63 -21.61 27.39
N THR A 5 -42.65 -20.78 27.34
CA THR A 5 -43.02 -19.73 26.39
C THR A 5 -42.29 -18.40 26.63
N THR A 6 -42.00 -17.74 25.52
CA THR A 6 -42.08 -16.29 25.22
C THR A 6 -41.54 -15.23 26.20
N ARG A 7 -40.79 -14.27 25.62
CA ARG A 7 -41.20 -12.86 25.58
C ARG A 7 -40.45 -12.08 24.50
N ALA A 8 -41.21 -11.54 23.55
CA ALA A 8 -40.81 -10.41 22.73
C ALA A 8 -40.90 -9.13 23.57
N ALA A 9 -39.94 -8.22 23.40
CA ALA A 9 -40.09 -6.82 23.72
C ALA A 9 -39.25 -6.00 22.72
N ALA A 10 -39.94 -5.33 21.81
CA ALA A 10 -39.38 -4.28 20.99
C ALA A 10 -39.22 -3.02 21.86
N LEU A 11 -38.04 -2.38 21.81
CA LEU A 11 -37.90 -0.96 22.11
C LEU A 11 -36.90 -0.34 21.13
N ALA A 12 -37.41 0.62 20.37
CA ALA A 12 -36.65 1.53 19.53
C ALA A 12 -35.91 2.55 20.40
N CYS A 13 -34.68 2.93 20.02
CA CYS A 13 -34.16 4.30 20.12
C CYS A 13 -32.79 4.46 19.43
N ILE A 14 -32.79 5.31 18.40
CA ILE A 14 -31.90 6.46 18.14
C ILE A 14 -30.38 6.18 18.02
N GLY A 15 -29.84 6.55 16.84
CA GLY A 15 -28.46 6.31 16.45
C GLY A 15 -27.41 7.22 17.07
N LEU A 16 -26.16 6.75 16.97
CA LEU A 16 -24.92 7.50 16.79
C LEU A 16 -23.81 6.49 16.44
N PHE A 17 -23.33 6.54 15.19
CA PHE A 17 -22.23 5.72 14.70
C PHE A 17 -20.90 6.36 15.08
N THR A 18 -20.16 5.72 15.98
CA THR A 18 -18.68 5.73 16.03
C THR A 18 -18.25 4.59 16.94
N THR A 19 -17.68 3.50 16.40
CA THR A 19 -16.93 2.55 17.21
C THR A 19 -15.83 1.88 16.39
N VAL A 20 -14.61 2.36 16.63
CA VAL A 20 -13.37 1.59 16.57
C VAL A 20 -13.49 0.48 17.62
N PHE A 21 -12.98 -0.73 17.34
CA PHE A 21 -12.85 -1.77 18.35
C PHE A 21 -12.01 -1.26 19.54
N THR A 22 -12.68 -0.95 20.65
CA THR A 22 -12.05 -0.75 21.96
C THR A 22 -12.01 -2.09 22.68
N ILE A 23 -10.80 -2.62 22.90
CA ILE A 23 -10.57 -3.53 24.03
C ILE A 23 -10.76 -2.67 25.29
N THR A 24 -11.81 -2.94 26.04
CA THR A 24 -12.15 -2.25 27.29
C THR A 24 -11.19 -2.68 28.40
N ALA A 25 -10.12 -1.91 28.58
CA ALA A 25 -9.61 -1.58 29.90
C ALA A 25 -9.77 -0.06 30.04
N GLU A 26 -10.45 0.41 31.07
CA GLU A 26 -10.57 1.85 31.37
C GLU A 26 -9.17 2.48 31.42
N GLN A 27 -8.83 3.26 30.40
CA GLN A 27 -7.57 3.98 30.33
C GLN A 27 -7.74 5.36 30.98
N PRO A 28 -6.74 5.87 31.73
CA PRO A 28 -6.88 7.17 32.37
C PRO A 28 -6.99 8.25 31.29
N ALA A 29 -8.03 9.08 31.40
CA ALA A 29 -8.35 10.08 30.39
C ALA A 29 -7.22 11.12 30.25
N VAL A 30 -6.66 11.21 29.04
CA VAL A 30 -5.81 12.34 28.62
C VAL A 30 -6.60 13.64 28.81
N SER A 31 -5.97 14.69 29.35
CA SER A 31 -6.69 15.92 29.67
C SER A 31 -7.27 16.58 28.39
N PRO A 32 -8.50 17.16 28.46
CA PRO A 32 -9.12 17.82 27.30
C PRO A 32 -8.25 18.91 26.67
N ALA A 33 -7.42 19.57 27.48
CA ALA A 33 -6.46 20.56 27.02
C ALA A 33 -5.40 19.97 26.08
N MET A 34 -4.84 18.79 26.41
CA MET A 34 -3.84 18.13 25.55
C MET A 34 -4.44 17.64 24.24
N SER A 35 -5.65 17.07 24.28
CA SER A 35 -6.40 16.70 23.06
C SER A 35 -6.75 17.93 22.21
N GLY A 36 -7.01 19.08 22.84
CA GLY A 36 -7.19 20.36 22.17
C GLY A 36 -5.95 20.84 21.43
N LEU A 37 -4.77 20.75 22.06
CA LEU A 37 -3.49 21.07 21.43
C LEU A 37 -3.20 20.18 20.23
N TYR A 38 -3.43 18.87 20.34
CA TYR A 38 -3.21 17.94 19.23
C TYR A 38 -4.10 18.26 18.02
N ARG A 39 -5.41 18.51 18.24
CA ARG A 39 -6.31 18.96 17.16
C ARG A 39 -5.85 20.26 16.52
N LYS A 40 -5.28 21.20 17.29
CA LYS A 40 -4.70 22.44 16.75
C LYS A 40 -3.48 22.14 15.88
N ALA A 41 -2.60 21.22 16.30
CA ALA A 41 -1.45 20.80 15.51
C ALA A 41 -1.86 20.18 14.18
N LEU A 42 -2.87 19.30 14.18
CA LEU A 42 -3.42 18.71 12.95
C LEU A 42 -3.94 19.78 11.97
N LYS A 43 -4.68 20.79 12.44
CA LYS A 43 -5.15 21.90 11.58
C LYS A 43 -4.02 22.73 10.99
N LEU A 44 -2.95 22.96 11.75
CA LEU A 44 -1.76 23.66 11.25
C LEU A 44 -1.01 22.82 10.21
N GLU A 45 -0.95 21.51 10.42
CA GLU A 45 -0.42 20.56 9.43
C GLU A 45 -1.27 20.56 8.15
N GLU A 46 -2.60 20.53 8.28
CA GLU A 46 -3.58 20.64 7.18
C GLU A 46 -3.46 21.92 6.36
N SER A 47 -3.07 23.02 7.01
CA SER A 47 -2.83 24.34 6.37
C SER A 47 -1.37 24.58 6.00
N ARG A 48 -0.49 23.60 6.22
CA ARG A 48 0.93 23.57 5.82
C ARG A 48 1.77 24.63 6.55
N GLU A 49 1.32 24.99 7.74
CA GLU A 49 2.04 25.80 8.74
C GLU A 49 2.89 24.88 9.64
N LEU A 50 3.83 24.17 9.01
CA LEU A 50 4.59 23.07 9.61
C LEU A 50 5.44 23.53 10.80
N GLY A 51 6.03 24.72 10.78
CA GLY A 51 6.81 25.23 11.92
C GLY A 51 5.97 25.41 13.19
N ARG A 52 4.73 25.86 13.03
CA ARG A 52 3.78 26.03 14.14
C ARG A 52 3.26 24.68 14.63
N ALA A 53 2.94 23.77 13.72
CA ALA A 53 2.53 22.40 14.06
C ALA A 53 3.62 21.66 14.84
N GLU A 54 4.86 21.72 14.37
CA GLU A 54 6.03 21.11 15.00
C GLU A 54 6.22 21.58 16.45
N THR A 55 6.09 22.89 16.68
CA THR A 55 6.20 23.48 18.02
C THR A 55 5.19 22.84 18.98
N ILE A 56 3.94 22.63 18.53
CA ILE A 56 2.91 22.00 19.36
C ILE A 56 3.19 20.51 19.56
N TYR A 57 3.60 19.77 18.53
CA TYR A 57 3.93 18.35 18.70
C TYR A 57 5.10 18.15 19.67
N ARG A 58 6.17 18.95 19.57
CA ARG A 58 7.28 18.91 20.54
C ARG A 58 6.83 19.24 21.96
N ASP A 59 5.88 20.17 22.11
CA ASP A 59 5.31 20.50 23.40
C ASP A 59 4.49 19.35 23.98
N LEU A 60 3.68 18.67 23.16
CA LEU A 60 2.97 17.45 23.55
C LEU A 60 3.92 16.34 23.98
N LEU A 61 5.07 16.17 23.32
CA LEU A 61 6.09 15.19 23.73
C LEU A 61 6.78 15.52 25.06
N ARG A 62 6.76 16.77 25.51
CA ARG A 62 7.24 17.14 26.85
C ARG A 62 6.19 16.90 27.93
N ARG A 63 4.91 17.01 27.58
CA ARG A 63 3.77 16.86 28.50
C ARG A 63 3.29 15.42 28.65
N CYS A 64 3.48 14.59 27.63
CA CYS A 64 3.04 13.19 27.61
C CYS A 64 4.19 12.24 27.93
N ASP A 65 3.92 11.24 28.76
CA ASP A 65 4.83 10.16 29.16
C ASP A 65 4.48 8.83 28.46
N GLY A 66 5.21 7.76 28.82
CA GLY A 66 4.95 6.39 28.36
C GLY A 66 3.86 5.65 29.15
N GLY A 67 3.22 6.33 30.11
CA GLY A 67 2.17 5.78 30.96
C GLY A 67 0.77 6.04 30.38
N PRO A 68 -0.15 6.69 31.10
CA PRO A 68 -1.52 6.91 30.65
C PRO A 68 -1.66 7.69 29.34
N SER A 69 -0.64 8.47 28.97
CA SER A 69 -0.66 9.37 27.81
C SER A 69 0.11 8.84 26.59
N TRP A 70 0.47 7.55 26.60
CA TRP A 70 1.35 6.97 25.57
C TRP A 70 0.78 7.07 24.15
N GLN A 71 -0.55 6.94 23.94
CA GLN A 71 -1.14 7.11 22.59
C GLN A 71 -0.93 8.52 22.08
N LEU A 72 -1.21 9.54 22.90
CA LEU A 72 -1.05 10.92 22.47
C LEU A 72 0.42 11.25 22.20
N ARG A 73 1.32 10.68 23.00
CA ARG A 73 2.77 10.75 22.75
C ARG A 73 3.12 10.11 21.41
N ARG A 74 2.63 8.92 21.11
CA ARG A 74 2.82 8.22 19.82
C ARG A 74 2.27 9.05 18.66
N ASP A 75 1.09 9.62 18.79
CA ASP A 75 0.43 10.42 17.76
C ASP A 75 1.18 11.73 17.48
N ALA A 76 1.73 12.37 18.51
CA ALA A 76 2.58 13.54 18.37
C ALA A 76 3.92 13.19 17.71
N GLN A 77 4.52 12.03 18.03
CA GLN A 77 5.70 11.52 17.33
C GLN A 77 5.40 11.27 15.84
N GLN A 78 4.24 10.69 15.53
CA GLN A 78 3.80 10.49 14.14
C GLN A 78 3.65 11.83 13.42
N GLY A 79 3.09 12.85 14.07
CA GLY A 79 3.00 14.20 13.53
C GLY A 79 4.35 14.83 13.18
N LEU A 80 5.37 14.62 14.01
CA LEU A 80 6.73 15.08 13.70
C LEU A 80 7.33 14.35 12.49
N LEU A 81 7.11 13.04 12.35
CA LEU A 81 7.56 12.28 11.18
C LEU A 81 6.90 12.77 9.90
N ARG A 82 5.60 13.11 9.94
CA ARG A 82 4.90 13.69 8.78
C ARG A 82 5.45 15.05 8.40
N ILE A 83 5.77 15.91 9.38
CA ILE A 83 6.42 17.20 9.12
C ILE A 83 7.78 17.02 8.46
N GLU A 84 8.59 16.08 8.98
CA GLU A 84 9.90 15.75 8.41
C GLU A 84 9.77 15.27 6.95
N ASP A 85 8.86 14.32 6.66
CA ASP A 85 8.64 13.79 5.31
C ASP A 85 8.14 14.90 4.36
N MET A 86 7.18 15.72 4.78
CA MET A 86 6.68 16.85 3.97
C MET A 86 7.79 17.86 3.65
N ARG A 87 8.64 18.23 4.61
CA ARG A 87 9.77 19.14 4.35
C ARG A 87 10.83 18.53 3.46
N GLY A 88 11.11 17.24 3.61
CA GLY A 88 12.06 16.53 2.74
C GLY A 88 11.56 16.43 1.30
N ARG A 89 10.24 16.32 1.12
CA ARG A 89 9.58 16.18 -0.18
C ARG A 89 9.31 17.49 -0.89
N PHE A 90 8.76 18.49 -0.21
CA PHE A 90 8.50 19.82 -0.75
C PHE A 90 9.65 20.76 -0.37
N CYS A 91 10.78 20.59 -1.04
CA CYS A 91 12.04 21.24 -0.69
C CYS A 91 12.65 22.09 -1.81
N TRP A 92 12.17 21.98 -3.04
CA TRP A 92 12.79 22.68 -4.17
C TRP A 92 12.14 24.03 -4.44
N SER A 93 12.99 25.02 -4.71
CA SER A 93 12.56 26.24 -5.40
C SER A 93 12.28 25.95 -6.87
N GLU A 94 11.65 26.91 -7.56
CA GLU A 94 11.42 26.82 -9.00
C GLU A 94 12.73 26.64 -9.78
N ALA A 95 13.74 27.46 -9.49
CA ALA A 95 15.03 27.40 -10.15
C ALA A 95 15.71 26.04 -9.95
N GLN A 96 15.65 25.49 -8.74
CA GLN A 96 16.20 24.16 -8.45
C GLN A 96 15.47 23.07 -9.23
N LEU A 97 14.13 23.10 -9.29
CA LEU A 97 13.38 22.11 -10.05
C LEU A 97 13.68 22.21 -11.55
N GLN A 98 13.74 23.43 -12.13
CA GLN A 98 14.10 23.63 -13.53
C GLN A 98 15.49 23.08 -13.86
N GLU A 99 16.47 23.30 -12.98
CA GLU A 99 17.81 22.75 -13.13
C GLU A 99 17.80 21.21 -13.18
N GLN A 100 17.03 20.56 -12.30
CA GLN A 100 16.92 19.09 -12.29
C GLN A 100 16.18 18.55 -13.52
N LEU A 101 15.15 19.26 -13.98
CA LEU A 101 14.43 18.91 -15.22
C LEU A 101 15.34 19.00 -16.45
N ALA A 102 16.15 20.05 -16.54
CA ALA A 102 17.13 20.23 -17.62
C ALA A 102 18.18 19.11 -17.67
N LYS A 103 18.59 18.58 -16.50
CA LYS A 103 19.50 17.44 -16.41
C LYS A 103 18.85 16.10 -16.78
N THR A 104 17.54 15.97 -16.59
CA THR A 104 16.82 14.69 -16.72
C THR A 104 16.20 14.49 -18.09
N TYR A 105 15.64 15.55 -18.68
CA TYR A 105 14.87 15.48 -19.91
C TYR A 105 15.63 16.10 -21.08
N ARG A 106 15.99 15.27 -22.06
CA ARG A 106 16.65 15.72 -23.29
C ARG A 106 15.78 16.76 -24.01
N GLY A 107 16.35 17.93 -24.29
CA GLY A 107 15.69 19.00 -25.03
C GLY A 107 14.70 19.84 -24.21
N PHE A 108 14.72 19.73 -22.87
CA PHE A 108 13.91 20.58 -21.99
C PHE A 108 14.04 22.07 -22.32
N GLN A 109 12.91 22.76 -22.44
CA GLN A 109 12.85 24.21 -22.62
C GLN A 109 12.19 24.88 -21.39
N PRO A 110 12.69 26.04 -20.93
CA PRO A 110 12.10 26.74 -19.79
C PRO A 110 10.61 27.06 -19.94
N LEU A 111 10.13 27.31 -21.16
CA LEU A 111 8.71 27.57 -21.42
C LEU A 111 7.81 26.36 -21.15
N GLU A 112 8.34 25.13 -21.22
CA GLU A 112 7.57 23.92 -20.89
C GLU A 112 7.21 23.87 -19.40
N PHE A 113 8.06 24.43 -18.54
CA PHE A 113 7.82 24.48 -17.10
C PHE A 113 6.49 25.16 -16.77
N ALA A 114 6.25 26.34 -17.34
CA ALA A 114 5.02 27.10 -17.13
C ALA A 114 3.80 26.35 -17.65
N GLU A 115 3.93 25.61 -18.75
CA GLU A 115 2.86 24.75 -19.29
C GLU A 115 2.54 23.60 -18.32
N TRP A 116 3.56 22.89 -17.86
CA TRP A 116 3.40 21.75 -16.96
C TRP A 116 2.84 22.17 -15.60
N GLU A 117 3.23 23.34 -15.10
CA GLU A 117 2.61 23.91 -13.90
C GLU A 117 1.14 24.27 -14.14
N ARG A 118 0.83 24.95 -15.25
CA ARG A 118 -0.56 25.31 -15.60
C ARG A 118 -1.46 24.09 -15.75
N ARG A 119 -0.94 22.99 -16.30
CA ARG A 119 -1.63 21.70 -16.41
C ARG A 119 -1.75 20.95 -15.07
N GLY A 120 -1.08 21.42 -14.02
CA GLY A 120 -1.04 20.77 -12.72
C GLY A 120 -0.17 19.51 -12.67
N TRP A 121 0.74 19.33 -13.63
CA TRP A 121 1.67 18.18 -13.67
C TRP A 121 2.83 18.35 -12.68
N LEU A 122 3.17 19.60 -12.34
CA LEU A 122 4.16 19.94 -11.33
C LEU A 122 3.48 20.18 -9.99
N LEU A 123 3.68 19.26 -9.05
CA LEU A 123 3.12 19.37 -7.72
C LEU A 123 3.89 20.41 -6.90
N SER A 124 3.18 21.43 -6.40
CA SER A 124 3.76 22.49 -5.56
C SER A 124 2.81 22.87 -4.43
N TRP A 125 3.39 23.33 -3.32
CA TRP A 125 2.65 23.77 -2.14
C TRP A 125 3.26 25.02 -1.52
N LYS A 126 2.45 25.78 -0.80
CA LYS A 126 2.91 26.85 0.08
C LYS A 126 3.16 26.27 1.47
N VAL A 127 4.42 26.03 1.81
CA VAL A 127 4.86 25.47 3.10
C VAL A 127 5.49 26.60 3.91
N ASP A 128 4.98 26.84 5.12
CA ASP A 128 5.44 27.93 6.00
C ASP A 128 5.55 29.28 5.24
N GLY A 129 4.57 29.56 4.38
CA GLY A 129 4.50 30.79 3.59
C GLY A 129 5.31 30.80 2.28
N LYS A 130 6.13 29.80 2.00
CA LYS A 130 6.98 29.72 0.80
C LYS A 130 6.45 28.70 -0.21
N LYS A 131 6.36 29.07 -1.49
CA LYS A 131 6.03 28.11 -2.57
C LYS A 131 7.23 27.20 -2.80
N LEU A 132 7.03 25.90 -2.59
CA LEU A 132 8.03 24.86 -2.79
C LEU A 132 7.45 23.77 -3.68
N TYR A 133 8.30 23.18 -4.50
CA TYR A 133 7.95 22.10 -5.41
C TYR A 133 8.34 20.76 -4.81
N TYR A 134 7.55 19.76 -5.16
CA TYR A 134 7.79 18.39 -4.81
C TYR A 134 9.00 17.85 -5.56
N ASN A 135 9.97 17.30 -4.84
CA ASN A 135 11.23 16.80 -5.39
C ASN A 135 11.04 15.64 -6.40
N THR A 136 9.94 14.89 -6.26
CA THR A 136 9.66 13.75 -7.15
C THR A 136 8.96 14.20 -8.44
N ASN A 137 8.69 15.51 -8.62
CA ASN A 137 8.20 16.02 -9.90
C ASN A 137 9.10 15.60 -11.06
N VAL A 138 10.43 15.59 -10.87
CA VAL A 138 11.38 15.20 -11.93
C VAL A 138 11.14 13.78 -12.42
N THR A 139 10.89 12.82 -11.53
CA THR A 139 10.65 11.42 -11.92
C THR A 139 9.18 11.12 -12.18
N ASN A 140 8.25 11.93 -11.68
CA ASN A 140 6.82 11.77 -11.94
C ASN A 140 6.41 12.29 -13.32
N LEU A 141 7.08 13.31 -13.83
CA LEU A 141 6.66 14.01 -15.03
C LEU A 141 6.58 13.08 -16.27
N GLN A 142 7.51 12.13 -16.39
CA GLN A 142 7.51 11.12 -17.46
C GLN A 142 6.22 10.32 -17.58
N PHE A 143 5.42 10.20 -16.51
CA PHE A 143 4.19 9.41 -16.51
C PHE A 143 2.95 10.21 -16.96
N PHE A 144 3.12 11.46 -17.39
CA PHE A 144 2.01 12.21 -18.01
C PHE A 144 1.97 12.05 -19.51
N ASP A 145 3.11 11.70 -20.15
CA ASP A 145 3.25 11.69 -21.60
C ASP A 145 4.34 10.70 -22.05
N THR A 146 4.01 9.80 -22.99
CA THR A 146 4.95 8.81 -23.54
C THR A 146 6.16 9.46 -24.23
N ALA A 147 5.99 10.58 -24.93
CA ALA A 147 7.09 11.32 -25.55
C ALA A 147 8.00 11.94 -24.47
N LEU A 148 7.43 12.33 -23.33
CA LEU A 148 8.21 12.86 -22.22
C LEU A 148 9.01 11.76 -21.52
N MET A 149 8.44 10.57 -21.34
CA MET A 149 9.19 9.39 -20.90
C MET A 149 10.36 9.08 -21.84
N ALA A 150 10.16 9.18 -23.16
CA ALA A 150 11.23 8.96 -24.14
C ALA A 150 12.38 9.97 -24.03
N ARG A 151 12.16 11.16 -23.46
CA ARG A 151 13.21 12.16 -23.21
C ARG A 151 14.08 11.83 -22.00
N ASN A 152 13.62 10.93 -21.11
CA ASN A 152 14.43 10.35 -20.03
C ASN A 152 14.92 8.95 -20.46
N GLU A 153 15.98 8.93 -21.27
CA GLU A 153 16.43 7.71 -21.95
C GLU A 153 16.78 6.55 -21.00
N SER A 154 17.36 6.85 -19.85
CA SER A 154 17.70 5.84 -18.84
C SER A 154 16.46 5.18 -18.26
N ALA A 155 15.47 5.99 -17.86
CA ALA A 155 14.20 5.47 -17.34
C ALA A 155 13.41 4.73 -18.42
N ALA A 156 13.34 5.26 -19.65
CA ALA A 156 12.67 4.61 -20.77
C ALA A 156 13.22 3.20 -21.03
N LYS A 157 14.55 3.01 -21.03
CA LYS A 157 15.18 1.68 -21.16
C LYS A 157 14.78 0.73 -20.02
N GLY A 158 14.70 1.24 -18.79
CA GLY A 158 14.22 0.47 -17.65
C GLY A 158 12.77 0.00 -17.82
N PHE A 159 11.88 0.90 -18.23
CA PHE A 159 10.47 0.57 -18.45
C PHE A 159 10.23 -0.30 -19.69
N GLN A 160 11.07 -0.21 -20.72
CA GLN A 160 11.03 -1.14 -21.86
C GLN A 160 11.35 -2.57 -21.43
N LYS A 161 12.37 -2.77 -20.58
CA LYS A 161 12.65 -4.09 -20.00
C LYS A 161 11.48 -4.60 -19.15
N PHE A 162 10.89 -3.71 -18.35
CA PHE A 162 9.71 -4.02 -17.55
C PHE A 162 8.52 -4.44 -18.42
N ALA A 163 8.15 -3.66 -19.44
CA ALA A 163 7.08 -4.01 -20.37
C ALA A 163 7.37 -5.34 -21.09
N ARG A 164 8.62 -5.54 -21.54
CA ARG A 164 9.00 -6.77 -22.23
C ARG A 164 8.86 -8.00 -21.34
N LEU A 165 9.25 -7.91 -20.06
CA LEU A 165 9.08 -8.99 -19.09
C LEU A 165 7.62 -9.46 -19.04
N PHE A 166 6.64 -8.54 -18.96
CA PHE A 166 5.23 -8.92 -18.87
C PHE A 166 4.62 -9.38 -20.20
N LEU A 167 5.14 -8.92 -21.34
CA LEU A 167 4.79 -9.52 -22.64
C LEU A 167 5.24 -10.98 -22.71
N ASP A 168 6.46 -11.27 -22.26
CA ASP A 168 6.99 -12.63 -22.23
C ASP A 168 6.23 -13.51 -21.22
N GLU A 169 5.87 -12.99 -20.05
CA GLU A 169 5.01 -13.68 -19.08
C GLU A 169 3.59 -13.91 -19.62
N SER A 170 3.00 -12.97 -20.35
CA SER A 170 1.70 -13.18 -20.99
C SER A 170 1.77 -14.34 -21.99
N ALA A 171 2.77 -14.34 -22.87
CA ALA A 171 2.94 -15.41 -23.86
C ALA A 171 3.20 -16.77 -23.20
N LYS A 172 3.89 -16.79 -22.04
CA LYS A 172 4.09 -18.01 -21.25
C LYS A 172 2.78 -18.53 -20.68
N LEU A 173 1.93 -17.68 -20.09
CA LEU A 173 0.63 -18.11 -19.58
C LEU A 173 -0.30 -18.59 -20.69
N ASP A 174 -0.25 -17.98 -21.88
CA ASP A 174 -1.00 -18.47 -23.04
C ASP A 174 -0.59 -19.90 -23.44
N ARG A 175 0.71 -20.20 -23.44
CA ARG A 175 1.23 -21.57 -23.68
C ARG A 175 0.77 -22.55 -22.60
N LEU A 176 0.96 -22.20 -21.33
CA LEU A 176 0.55 -23.07 -20.21
C LEU A 176 -0.95 -23.35 -20.22
N ARG A 177 -1.77 -22.36 -20.57
CA ARG A 177 -3.21 -22.53 -20.71
C ARG A 177 -3.56 -23.46 -21.88
N ALA A 178 -2.91 -23.31 -23.03
CA ALA A 178 -3.15 -24.14 -24.21
C ALA A 178 -2.72 -25.61 -24.00
N GLU A 179 -1.70 -25.86 -23.20
CA GLU A 179 -1.18 -27.19 -22.86
C GLU A 179 -2.00 -27.89 -21.76
N SER A 180 -2.82 -27.14 -21.00
CA SER A 180 -3.60 -27.68 -19.90
C SER A 180 -4.88 -28.38 -20.38
N SER A 181 -5.16 -29.56 -19.83
CA SER A 181 -6.40 -30.29 -20.08
C SER A 181 -7.61 -29.75 -19.31
N ALA A 182 -7.38 -28.89 -18.32
CA ALA A 182 -8.43 -28.24 -17.52
C ALA A 182 -8.03 -26.81 -17.13
N PRO A 183 -8.98 -25.88 -16.92
CA PRO A 183 -8.69 -24.54 -16.44
C PRO A 183 -7.99 -24.57 -15.07
N GLN A 184 -6.85 -23.90 -14.96
CA GLN A 184 -6.10 -23.75 -13.71
C GLN A 184 -5.82 -22.27 -13.44
N SER A 185 -6.27 -21.77 -12.28
CA SER A 185 -6.04 -20.37 -11.89
C SER A 185 -4.67 -20.10 -11.31
N TYR A 186 -3.94 -21.13 -10.87
CA TYR A 186 -2.63 -21.02 -10.22
C TYR A 186 -1.66 -22.02 -10.86
N VAL A 187 -0.63 -21.52 -11.54
CA VAL A 187 0.24 -22.32 -12.41
C VAL A 187 1.73 -21.99 -12.21
N ASP A 188 2.59 -22.90 -12.66
CA ASP A 188 4.06 -22.76 -12.66
C ASP A 188 4.65 -22.34 -11.29
N PRO A 189 4.47 -23.18 -10.23
CA PRO A 189 4.95 -22.87 -8.90
C PRO A 189 6.47 -22.79 -8.82
N VAL A 190 6.96 -21.80 -8.07
CA VAL A 190 8.37 -21.71 -7.66
C VAL A 190 8.46 -21.46 -6.17
N ARG A 191 9.34 -22.24 -5.52
CA ARG A 191 9.75 -22.01 -4.15
C ARG A 191 10.77 -20.88 -4.10
N PHE A 192 10.50 -19.87 -3.30
CA PHE A 192 11.41 -18.76 -3.01
C PHE A 192 11.88 -18.80 -1.56
N VAL A 193 13.05 -18.22 -1.30
CA VAL A 193 13.57 -17.90 0.03
C VAL A 193 13.73 -16.39 0.15
N PHE A 194 12.92 -15.78 1.01
CA PHE A 194 13.03 -14.37 1.38
C PHE A 194 13.95 -14.23 2.59
N THR A 195 15.05 -13.51 2.41
CA THR A 195 16.01 -13.17 3.46
C THR A 195 15.87 -11.70 3.80
N ALA A 196 15.52 -11.39 5.05
CA ALA A 196 15.42 -10.04 5.58
C ALA A 196 16.49 -9.83 6.64
N LYS A 197 17.36 -8.84 6.44
CA LYS A 197 18.45 -8.52 7.37
C LYS A 197 18.36 -7.07 7.82
N LEU A 198 18.45 -6.88 9.13
CA LEU A 198 18.45 -5.58 9.77
C LEU A 198 19.72 -5.40 10.60
N VAL A 199 20.35 -4.24 10.48
CA VAL A 199 21.49 -3.81 11.29
C VAL A 199 21.21 -2.47 11.95
N VAL A 200 21.37 -2.38 13.27
CA VAL A 200 21.32 -1.13 14.03
C VAL A 200 22.68 -0.91 14.68
N LYS A 201 23.26 0.27 14.46
CA LYS A 201 24.52 0.64 15.11
C LYS A 201 24.32 0.73 16.62
N GLN A 202 25.29 0.26 17.41
CA GLN A 202 25.21 0.32 18.87
C GLN A 202 24.88 1.74 19.36
N ALA A 203 25.53 2.75 18.77
CA ALA A 203 25.35 4.16 19.11
C ALA A 203 23.95 4.72 18.77
N ASP A 204 23.20 4.03 17.90
CA ASP A 204 21.85 4.41 17.51
C ASP A 204 20.76 3.64 18.29
N LEU A 205 21.14 2.70 19.17
CA LEU A 205 20.21 2.00 20.05
C LEU A 205 19.86 2.87 21.26
N PRO A 206 18.56 3.20 21.47
CA PRO A 206 18.10 3.88 22.68
C PRO A 206 18.49 3.13 23.95
N PRO A 207 18.58 3.81 25.11
CA PRO A 207 18.81 3.13 26.38
C PRO A 207 17.63 2.19 26.70
N GLY A 208 17.93 1.00 27.20
CA GLY A 208 16.93 -0.03 27.52
C GLY A 208 17.59 -1.39 27.66
N ARG A 209 16.79 -2.42 27.92
CA ARG A 209 17.22 -3.82 28.07
C ARG A 209 16.75 -4.69 26.93
N LEU A 210 15.58 -4.40 26.36
CA LEU A 210 14.95 -5.26 25.37
C LEU A 210 14.65 -4.48 24.10
N VAL A 211 15.03 -5.05 22.97
CA VAL A 211 14.63 -4.58 21.64
C VAL A 211 13.54 -5.50 21.12
N ARG A 212 12.36 -4.93 20.90
CA ARG A 212 11.24 -5.57 20.22
C ARG A 212 11.32 -5.23 18.74
N ALA A 213 11.17 -6.24 17.88
CA ALA A 213 11.23 -6.08 16.44
C ALA A 213 10.05 -6.78 15.77
N TRP A 214 9.44 -6.08 14.82
CA TRP A 214 8.37 -6.59 13.97
C TRP A 214 8.95 -6.71 12.56
N PHE A 215 9.01 -7.93 12.03
CA PHE A 215 9.44 -8.19 10.67
C PHE A 215 8.22 -8.54 9.79
N PRO A 216 8.12 -7.98 8.56
CA PRO A 216 7.12 -8.42 7.59
C PRO A 216 7.24 -9.91 7.34
N TYR A 217 6.11 -10.60 7.33
CA TYR A 217 6.04 -12.04 7.12
C TYR A 217 5.00 -12.36 6.03
N PRO A 218 5.24 -13.35 5.15
CA PRO A 218 4.25 -13.75 4.14
C PRO A 218 2.94 -14.24 4.76
N LEU A 219 1.84 -13.90 4.10
CA LEU A 219 0.50 -14.39 4.39
C LEU A 219 0.10 -15.49 3.39
N LEU A 220 -0.68 -16.46 3.87
CA LEU A 220 -1.21 -17.55 3.06
C LEU A 220 -2.17 -16.97 2.01
N THR A 221 -2.02 -17.34 0.75
CA THR A 221 -3.00 -17.04 -0.29
C THR A 221 -3.07 -18.21 -1.25
N PRO A 222 -4.10 -18.32 -2.10
CA PRO A 222 -4.08 -19.31 -3.16
C PRO A 222 -2.80 -19.23 -4.04
N ALA A 223 -2.23 -18.03 -4.23
CA ALA A 223 -1.01 -17.80 -4.98
C ALA A 223 0.28 -17.86 -4.13
N THR A 224 0.20 -18.03 -2.81
CA THR A 224 1.34 -18.10 -1.88
C THR A 224 1.09 -19.14 -0.80
N GLN A 225 1.77 -20.28 -0.90
CA GLN A 225 1.52 -21.45 -0.07
C GLN A 225 2.81 -21.97 0.58
N ASN A 226 2.70 -23.02 1.41
CA ASN A 226 3.85 -23.73 2.00
C ASN A 226 4.87 -22.82 2.71
N ILE A 227 4.36 -21.81 3.41
CA ILE A 227 5.17 -20.81 4.12
C ILE A 227 5.87 -21.45 5.32
N ARG A 228 7.19 -21.29 5.43
CA ARG A 228 8.01 -21.82 6.52
C ARG A 228 9.13 -20.87 6.90
N THR A 229 9.29 -20.62 8.20
CA THR A 229 10.50 -19.97 8.71
C THR A 229 11.67 -20.95 8.64
N ILE A 230 12.73 -20.58 7.93
CA ILE A 230 13.96 -21.40 7.77
C ILE A 230 14.93 -21.12 8.91
N SER A 231 15.18 -19.84 9.20
CA SER A 231 16.06 -19.45 10.29
C SER A 231 15.72 -18.05 10.81
N VAL A 232 16.03 -17.85 12.08
CA VAL A 232 16.00 -16.54 12.75
C VAL A 232 17.29 -16.39 13.54
N GLN A 233 17.97 -15.27 13.33
CA GLN A 233 19.14 -14.86 14.10
C GLN A 233 18.85 -13.50 14.76
N PRO A 234 19.16 -13.32 16.05
CA PRO A 234 19.70 -14.31 16.99
C PRO A 234 18.74 -15.48 17.28
N ALA A 235 19.30 -16.64 17.61
CA ALA A 235 18.50 -17.82 17.94
C ALA A 235 17.61 -17.56 19.17
N GLY A 236 16.36 -18.04 19.15
CA GLY A 236 15.39 -17.82 20.23
C GLY A 236 14.75 -16.42 20.26
N ALA A 237 15.08 -15.54 19.31
CA ALA A 237 14.49 -14.21 19.24
C ALA A 237 13.00 -14.21 18.86
N LEU A 238 12.58 -15.12 17.96
CA LEU A 238 11.19 -15.25 17.52
C LEU A 238 10.31 -15.77 18.67
N LYS A 239 9.29 -15.00 19.08
CA LYS A 239 8.48 -15.32 20.26
C LYS A 239 7.26 -16.19 20.00
N SER A 240 6.73 -16.13 18.79
CA SER A 240 5.60 -16.95 18.37
C SER A 240 5.73 -17.28 16.90
N CYS A 241 5.18 -18.43 16.50
CA CYS A 241 4.99 -18.72 15.08
C CYS A 241 4.14 -17.60 14.46
N PRO A 242 4.59 -17.00 13.35
CA PRO A 242 3.81 -15.99 12.67
C PRO A 242 2.46 -16.56 12.19
N ASP A 243 1.39 -15.82 12.44
CA ASP A 243 0.06 -16.15 11.93
C ASP A 243 -0.03 -15.76 10.45
N VAL A 244 -0.03 -16.76 9.58
CA VAL A 244 -0.13 -16.59 8.12
C VAL A 244 -1.54 -16.26 7.65
N GLU A 245 -2.55 -16.33 8.53
CA GLU A 245 -3.93 -15.97 8.23
C GLU A 245 -4.36 -14.61 8.80
N ALA A 246 -3.49 -13.95 9.58
CA ALA A 246 -3.73 -12.63 10.11
C ALA A 246 -3.96 -11.56 9.02
N GLN A 247 -4.48 -10.40 9.43
CA GLN A 247 -4.60 -9.24 8.53
C GLN A 247 -3.24 -8.63 8.17
N VAL A 248 -2.25 -8.77 9.05
CA VAL A 248 -0.87 -8.31 8.84
C VAL A 248 0.06 -9.46 9.20
N GLY A 249 0.93 -9.83 8.27
CA GLY A 249 1.94 -10.86 8.50
C GLY A 249 3.10 -10.27 9.30
N VAL A 250 3.23 -10.72 10.53
CA VAL A 250 4.24 -10.25 11.48
C VAL A 250 5.00 -11.43 12.06
N ALA A 251 6.31 -11.43 11.88
CA ALA A 251 7.22 -12.14 12.77
C ALA A 251 7.61 -11.19 13.91
N TYR A 252 7.21 -11.53 15.15
CA TYR A 252 7.51 -10.75 16.34
C TYR A 252 8.70 -11.34 17.08
N LEU A 253 9.74 -10.51 17.25
CA LEU A 253 11.00 -10.89 17.85
C LEU A 253 11.30 -10.01 19.07
N GLU A 254 11.96 -10.60 20.07
CA GLU A 254 12.58 -9.82 21.14
C GLU A 254 14.03 -10.25 21.32
N VAL A 255 14.92 -9.27 21.35
CA VAL A 255 16.37 -9.45 21.42
C VAL A 255 16.89 -8.61 22.58
N PRO A 256 17.75 -9.14 23.47
CA PRO A 256 18.46 -8.32 24.44
C PRO A 256 19.23 -7.19 23.75
N ARG A 257 19.15 -5.98 24.28
CA ARG A 257 19.88 -4.83 23.73
C ARG A 257 21.40 -5.10 23.90
N PRO A 258 22.20 -5.13 22.82
CA PRO A 258 23.64 -5.29 22.94
C PRO A 258 24.28 -4.06 23.59
N GLU A 259 25.28 -4.29 24.45
CA GLU A 259 25.99 -3.20 25.14
C GLU A 259 27.13 -2.62 24.30
N LYS A 260 27.85 -3.44 23.55
CA LYS A 260 29.08 -3.06 22.84
C LYS A 260 29.00 -3.23 21.32
N ASP A 261 28.24 -4.21 20.86
CA ASP A 261 28.15 -4.57 19.45
C ASP A 261 26.92 -3.98 18.76
N ASP A 262 26.98 -3.92 17.43
CA ASP A 262 25.82 -3.61 16.60
C ASP A 262 24.75 -4.71 16.74
N LEU A 263 23.48 -4.32 16.77
CA LEU A 263 22.38 -5.29 16.73
C LEU A 263 22.18 -5.76 15.29
N VAL A 264 22.33 -7.06 15.06
CA VAL A 264 22.05 -7.71 13.77
C VAL A 264 20.91 -8.71 13.96
N ILE A 265 19.85 -8.56 13.15
CA ILE A 265 18.74 -9.50 13.10
C ILE A 265 18.59 -9.98 11.66
N GLU A 266 18.54 -11.28 11.44
CA GLU A 266 18.31 -11.90 10.14
C GLU A 266 17.20 -12.93 10.22
N MET A 267 16.28 -12.90 9.27
CA MET A 267 15.20 -13.88 9.13
C MET A 267 15.15 -14.41 7.71
N LYS A 268 15.09 -15.74 7.58
CA LYS A 268 14.88 -16.44 6.30
C LYS A 268 13.54 -17.15 6.32
N THR A 269 12.73 -16.93 5.29
CA THR A 269 11.40 -17.54 5.14
C THR A 269 11.28 -18.13 3.75
N ALA A 270 10.90 -19.40 3.66
CA ALA A 270 10.59 -20.06 2.39
C ALA A 270 9.08 -20.09 2.14
N PHE A 271 8.68 -20.01 0.89
CA PHE A 271 7.27 -20.10 0.46
C PHE A 271 7.19 -20.45 -1.03
N ASP A 272 6.09 -21.06 -1.43
CA ASP A 272 5.80 -21.36 -2.84
C ASP A 272 4.90 -20.27 -3.41
N THR A 273 5.27 -19.73 -4.56
CA THR A 273 4.47 -18.74 -5.30
C THR A 273 4.06 -19.27 -6.66
N PHE A 274 2.88 -18.86 -7.12
CA PHE A 274 2.30 -19.29 -8.38
C PHE A 274 2.06 -18.07 -9.27
N HIS A 275 2.15 -18.27 -10.58
CA HIS A 275 1.47 -17.35 -11.50
C HIS A 275 -0.04 -17.51 -11.33
N THR A 276 -0.76 -16.41 -11.48
CA THR A 276 -2.22 -16.41 -11.46
C THR A 276 -2.75 -16.19 -12.88
N ASP A 277 -3.70 -17.01 -13.30
CA ASP A 277 -4.32 -16.94 -14.64
C ASP A 277 -5.82 -17.27 -14.60
N PHE A 278 -6.67 -16.26 -14.35
CA PHE A 278 -8.11 -16.48 -14.27
C PHE A 278 -8.75 -16.57 -15.66
N SER A 279 -9.57 -17.60 -15.85
CA SER A 279 -10.49 -17.72 -16.99
C SER A 279 -11.91 -17.50 -16.50
N ILE A 280 -12.42 -16.28 -16.68
CA ILE A 280 -13.78 -15.91 -16.26
C ILE A 280 -14.72 -16.02 -17.46
N GLU A 281 -15.83 -16.75 -17.29
CA GLU A 281 -16.96 -16.72 -18.22
C GLU A 281 -17.99 -15.73 -17.67
N PRO A 282 -18.14 -14.53 -18.24
CA PRO A 282 -18.94 -13.47 -17.62
C PRO A 282 -20.39 -13.89 -17.39
N ASP A 283 -20.98 -14.61 -18.33
CA ASP A 283 -22.39 -15.00 -18.29
C ASP A 283 -22.66 -16.18 -17.34
N ALA A 284 -21.60 -16.85 -16.85
CA ALA A 284 -21.68 -17.92 -15.86
C ALA A 284 -21.57 -17.42 -14.41
N ILE A 285 -21.37 -16.11 -14.19
CA ILE A 285 -21.29 -15.51 -12.86
C ILE A 285 -22.70 -15.41 -12.27
N PRO A 286 -23.03 -16.15 -11.20
CA PRO A 286 -24.34 -16.04 -10.56
C PRO A 286 -24.46 -14.70 -9.82
N PRO A 287 -25.70 -14.29 -9.46
CA PRO A 287 -25.91 -13.12 -8.62
C PRO A 287 -25.16 -13.20 -7.28
N TYR A 288 -24.75 -12.05 -6.77
CA TYR A 288 -24.15 -11.94 -5.44
C TYR A 288 -25.17 -12.28 -4.33
N ASP A 289 -24.76 -13.09 -3.35
CA ASP A 289 -25.43 -13.11 -2.04
C ASP A 289 -25.11 -11.82 -1.28
N THR A 290 -26.00 -10.85 -1.39
CA THR A 290 -25.85 -9.52 -0.76
C THR A 290 -25.91 -9.55 0.77
N GLN A 291 -26.35 -10.66 1.37
CA GLN A 291 -26.44 -10.83 2.82
C GLN A 291 -25.19 -11.49 3.41
N SER A 292 -24.34 -12.11 2.57
CA SER A 292 -23.09 -12.71 2.99
C SER A 292 -22.15 -11.69 3.66
N GLU A 293 -21.37 -12.17 4.63
CA GLU A 293 -20.35 -11.35 5.30
C GLU A 293 -19.33 -10.81 4.30
N LEU A 294 -18.88 -11.64 3.35
CA LEU A 294 -17.96 -11.25 2.29
C LEU A 294 -18.51 -10.08 1.49
N TYR A 295 -19.74 -10.19 0.96
CA TYR A 295 -20.32 -9.12 0.16
C TYR A 295 -20.44 -7.83 0.98
N ARG A 296 -21.01 -7.88 2.18
CA ARG A 296 -21.18 -6.70 3.04
C ARG A 296 -19.84 -6.07 3.45
N ARG A 297 -18.85 -6.88 3.82
CA ARG A 297 -17.51 -6.43 4.24
C ARG A 297 -16.78 -5.73 3.11
N PHE A 298 -16.85 -6.29 1.90
CA PHE A 298 -16.03 -5.87 0.77
C PHE A 298 -16.78 -5.00 -0.23
N THR A 299 -18.02 -4.57 0.07
CA THR A 299 -18.74 -3.51 -0.66
C THR A 299 -19.01 -2.28 0.20
N ARG A 300 -18.68 -2.31 1.50
CA ARG A 300 -18.83 -1.15 2.40
C ARG A 300 -17.79 -0.07 2.15
N SER A 301 -18.15 1.14 2.57
CA SER A 301 -17.22 2.28 2.65
C SER A 301 -16.29 2.15 3.84
N GLU A 302 -15.05 2.59 3.65
CA GLU A 302 -14.03 2.71 4.69
C GLU A 302 -13.36 4.09 4.61
N GLN A 303 -12.46 4.39 5.56
CA GLN A 303 -11.79 5.68 5.60
C GLN A 303 -11.02 5.98 4.31
N GLN A 304 -10.18 5.06 3.84
CA GLN A 304 -9.36 5.29 2.63
C GLN A 304 -10.09 4.94 1.34
N MET A 305 -10.97 3.94 1.40
CA MET A 305 -11.92 3.55 0.34
C MET A 305 -13.30 4.20 0.61
N ALA A 306 -13.35 5.53 0.66
CA ALA A 306 -14.57 6.27 0.94
C ALA A 306 -15.50 6.27 -0.28
N LEU A 307 -16.70 5.71 -0.13
CA LEU A 307 -17.70 5.62 -1.20
C LEU A 307 -18.59 6.86 -1.21
N THR A 308 -17.99 8.02 -1.45
CA THR A 308 -18.67 9.32 -1.48
C THR A 308 -19.72 9.37 -2.58
N LYS A 309 -20.68 10.30 -2.48
CA LYS A 309 -21.68 10.50 -3.55
C LYS A 309 -21.04 10.80 -4.92
N PRO A 310 -20.07 11.74 -5.04
CA PRO A 310 -19.37 11.96 -6.31
C PRO A 310 -18.62 10.73 -6.85
N LEU A 311 -18.01 9.91 -5.98
CA LEU A 311 -17.34 8.67 -6.42
C LEU A 311 -18.36 7.67 -6.99
N ARG A 312 -19.51 7.50 -6.32
CA ARG A 312 -20.59 6.62 -6.80
C ARG A 312 -21.16 7.08 -8.13
N GLU A 313 -21.31 8.39 -8.30
CA GLU A 313 -21.78 9.00 -9.56
C GLU A 313 -20.79 8.73 -10.70
N LEU A 314 -19.49 8.92 -10.45
CA LEU A 314 -18.44 8.57 -11.41
C LEU A 314 -18.47 7.08 -11.77
N ALA A 315 -18.53 6.20 -10.77
CA ALA A 315 -18.55 4.76 -11.02
C ALA A 315 -19.76 4.35 -11.87
N ARG A 316 -20.95 4.92 -11.58
CA ARG A 316 -22.18 4.70 -12.36
C ARG A 316 -22.08 5.25 -13.78
N SER A 317 -21.47 6.43 -13.98
CA SER A 317 -21.32 6.99 -15.32
C SER A 317 -20.38 6.16 -16.20
N VAL A 318 -19.32 5.59 -15.60
CA VAL A 318 -18.37 4.72 -16.31
C VAL A 318 -19.01 3.38 -16.70
N VAL A 319 -19.74 2.72 -15.79
CA VAL A 319 -20.37 1.43 -16.11
C VAL A 319 -21.62 1.55 -16.99
N GLY A 320 -22.28 2.72 -16.99
CA GLY A 320 -23.47 2.97 -17.79
C GLY A 320 -24.59 1.95 -17.52
N ARG A 321 -25.01 1.23 -18.57
CA ARG A 321 -26.08 0.23 -18.52
C ARG A 321 -25.58 -1.21 -18.34
N GLU A 322 -24.27 -1.43 -18.27
CA GLU A 322 -23.73 -2.77 -18.06
C GLU A 322 -24.21 -3.33 -16.72
N SER A 323 -24.69 -4.56 -16.71
CA SER A 323 -25.19 -5.26 -15.52
C SER A 323 -24.24 -6.36 -15.04
N ASN A 324 -23.47 -6.94 -15.95
CA ASN A 324 -22.53 -8.03 -15.68
C ASN A 324 -21.37 -7.53 -14.78
N PRO A 325 -21.12 -8.16 -13.62
CA PRO A 325 -20.13 -7.65 -12.67
C PRO A 325 -18.69 -7.71 -13.19
N TYR A 326 -18.34 -8.72 -14.00
CA TYR A 326 -17.01 -8.80 -14.60
C TYR A 326 -16.79 -7.70 -15.64
N ARG A 327 -17.77 -7.49 -16.53
CA ARG A 327 -17.70 -6.41 -17.54
C ARG A 327 -17.70 -5.02 -16.88
N LYS A 328 -18.47 -4.80 -15.81
CA LYS A 328 -18.38 -3.59 -14.98
C LYS A 328 -16.98 -3.37 -14.43
N ALA A 329 -16.38 -4.40 -13.81
CA ALA A 329 -15.02 -4.31 -13.29
C ALA A 329 -14.02 -3.95 -14.39
N ARG A 330 -14.17 -4.54 -15.59
CA ARG A 330 -13.33 -4.24 -16.75
C ARG A 330 -13.48 -2.79 -17.22
N LEU A 331 -14.71 -2.28 -17.35
CA LEU A 331 -14.96 -0.88 -17.73
C LEU A 331 -14.32 0.10 -16.74
N LEU A 332 -14.43 -0.17 -15.44
CA LEU A 332 -13.80 0.64 -14.39
C LEU A 332 -12.27 0.55 -14.46
N TYR A 333 -11.71 -0.63 -14.73
CA TYR A 333 -10.29 -0.86 -14.88
C TYR A 333 -9.71 -0.08 -16.06
N ASP A 334 -10.31 -0.21 -17.24
CA ASP A 334 -9.89 0.51 -18.44
C ASP A 334 -9.98 2.03 -18.22
N TRP A 335 -11.08 2.50 -17.60
CA TRP A 335 -11.22 3.91 -17.25
C TRP A 335 -10.12 4.41 -16.34
N VAL A 336 -9.72 3.65 -15.30
CA VAL A 336 -8.61 4.03 -14.42
C VAL A 336 -7.31 4.11 -15.21
N CYS A 337 -6.99 3.10 -16.03
CA CYS A 337 -5.76 3.07 -16.82
C CYS A 337 -5.68 4.22 -17.83
N ASP A 338 -6.82 4.71 -18.32
CA ASP A 338 -6.86 5.82 -19.28
C ASP A 338 -6.83 7.20 -18.61
N ASN A 339 -7.50 7.33 -17.47
CA ASN A 339 -7.82 8.63 -16.86
C ASN A 339 -7.02 8.95 -15.59
N VAL A 340 -6.28 7.99 -15.03
CA VAL A 340 -5.44 8.20 -13.85
C VAL A 340 -3.99 8.01 -14.23
N LYS A 341 -3.14 8.99 -13.89
CA LYS A 341 -1.71 8.95 -14.19
C LYS A 341 -0.88 8.55 -12.99
N TYR A 342 0.15 7.74 -13.22
CA TYR A 342 1.08 7.35 -12.17
C TYR A 342 1.80 8.59 -11.66
N ASN A 343 1.77 8.76 -10.34
CA ASN A 343 2.49 9.83 -9.67
C ASN A 343 2.84 9.35 -8.28
N PHE A 344 4.13 9.30 -7.96
CA PHE A 344 4.56 8.95 -6.61
C PHE A 344 4.16 10.05 -5.64
N VAL A 345 3.02 9.91 -4.96
CA VAL A 345 2.47 10.98 -4.11
C VAL A 345 3.21 11.08 -2.76
N TRP A 346 3.04 12.17 -2.03
CA TRP A 346 3.65 12.33 -0.70
C TRP A 346 2.81 11.66 0.40
N CYS A 347 1.49 11.57 0.22
CA CYS A 347 0.52 11.16 1.25
C CYS A 347 0.43 9.66 1.46
N TRP A 348 1.03 8.83 0.59
CA TRP A 348 0.88 7.38 0.68
C TRP A 348 1.45 6.79 1.95
N ARG A 349 2.43 7.42 2.63
CA ARG A 349 3.10 6.81 3.79
C ARG A 349 2.29 6.86 5.08
N ASP A 350 1.51 7.93 5.25
CA ASP A 350 0.85 8.27 6.52
C ASP A 350 -0.67 8.43 6.40
N ALA A 351 -1.22 8.14 5.22
CA ALA A 351 -2.64 8.25 4.91
C ALA A 351 -3.24 9.67 5.11
N THR A 352 -2.41 10.70 4.96
CA THR A 352 -2.81 12.12 5.10
C THR A 352 -3.22 12.73 3.77
N PHE A 353 -4.48 12.46 3.40
CA PHE A 353 -5.06 12.92 2.14
C PHE A 353 -5.63 14.33 2.26
N THR A 354 -5.41 15.14 1.22
CA THR A 354 -5.94 16.51 1.15
C THR A 354 -7.46 16.49 1.04
N TYR A 355 -8.01 15.48 0.37
CA TYR A 355 -9.45 15.33 0.17
C TYR A 355 -10.10 14.31 1.11
N GLY A 356 -9.45 14.03 2.25
CA GLY A 356 -9.98 13.20 3.33
C GLY A 356 -9.78 11.68 3.16
N SER A 357 -9.66 11.18 1.93
CA SER A 357 -9.37 9.77 1.65
C SER A 357 -8.51 9.59 0.40
N ALA A 358 -7.84 8.44 0.30
CA ALA A 358 -7.08 8.06 -0.90
C ALA A 358 -7.95 8.04 -2.17
N SER A 359 -9.15 7.47 -2.08
CA SER A 359 -10.12 7.43 -3.17
C SER A 359 -10.55 8.82 -3.65
N GLU A 360 -10.80 9.76 -2.74
CA GLU A 360 -11.12 11.14 -3.13
C GLU A 360 -9.90 11.90 -3.67
N GLU A 361 -8.69 11.58 -3.19
CA GLU A 361 -7.45 12.16 -3.72
C GLU A 361 -7.30 11.87 -5.22
N VAL A 362 -7.46 10.60 -5.60
CA VAL A 362 -7.42 10.19 -7.02
C VAL A 362 -8.63 10.74 -7.78
N ARG A 363 -9.83 10.75 -7.17
CA ARG A 363 -11.03 11.30 -7.80
C ARG A 363 -10.91 12.80 -8.11
N GLN A 364 -10.18 13.56 -7.30
CA GLN A 364 -10.02 14.99 -7.52
C GLN A 364 -8.84 15.30 -8.44
N ARG A 365 -7.71 14.60 -8.29
CA ARG A 365 -6.48 14.96 -8.99
C ARG A 365 -6.17 14.17 -10.24
N ARG A 366 -6.81 13.00 -10.44
CA ARG A 366 -6.51 12.08 -11.55
C ARG A 366 -5.05 11.60 -11.59
N ILE A 367 -4.38 11.61 -10.44
CA ILE A 367 -3.03 11.08 -10.27
C ILE A 367 -2.94 10.19 -9.04
N GLY A 368 -2.00 9.25 -9.04
CA GLY A 368 -1.70 8.45 -7.86
C GLY A 368 -0.63 7.40 -8.06
N ASP A 369 -0.09 6.89 -6.96
CA ASP A 369 0.81 5.74 -6.96
C ASP A 369 0.04 4.43 -6.78
N CYS A 370 0.77 3.32 -6.66
CA CYS A 370 0.19 2.00 -6.50
C CYS A 370 -0.79 1.89 -5.33
N VAL A 371 -0.52 2.58 -4.22
CA VAL A 371 -1.36 2.58 -3.02
C VAL A 371 -2.72 3.16 -3.36
N ILE A 372 -2.73 4.41 -3.86
CA ILE A 372 -4.00 5.12 -3.99
C ILE A 372 -4.74 4.78 -5.29
N GLN A 373 -4.05 4.38 -6.37
CA GLN A 373 -4.70 3.88 -7.58
C GLN A 373 -5.45 2.58 -7.29
N SER A 374 -4.84 1.62 -6.58
CA SER A 374 -5.48 0.36 -6.20
C SER A 374 -6.68 0.57 -5.29
N VAL A 375 -6.54 1.46 -4.30
CA VAL A 375 -7.66 1.85 -3.41
C VAL A 375 -8.78 2.51 -4.20
N PHE A 376 -8.46 3.40 -5.14
CA PHE A 376 -9.45 4.08 -5.95
C PHE A 376 -10.21 3.10 -6.87
N TYR A 377 -9.50 2.18 -7.54
CA TYR A 377 -10.13 1.14 -8.34
C TYR A 377 -11.04 0.23 -7.50
N ALA A 378 -10.57 -0.21 -6.33
CA ALA A 378 -11.39 -0.98 -5.40
C ALA A 378 -12.65 -0.19 -4.97
N ALA A 379 -12.50 1.09 -4.64
CA ALA A 379 -13.62 1.95 -4.24
C ALA A 379 -14.64 2.17 -5.38
N LEU A 380 -14.19 2.29 -6.63
CA LEU A 380 -15.08 2.30 -7.80
C LEU A 380 -15.87 0.99 -7.92
N CYS A 381 -15.21 -0.16 -7.79
CA CYS A 381 -15.86 -1.47 -7.83
C CYS A 381 -16.91 -1.62 -6.72
N ARG A 382 -16.55 -1.28 -5.48
CA ARG A 382 -17.47 -1.30 -4.33
C ARG A 382 -18.69 -0.41 -4.54
N SER A 383 -18.50 0.75 -5.18
CA SER A 383 -19.58 1.71 -5.47
C SER A 383 -20.67 1.16 -6.40
N VAL A 384 -20.36 0.14 -7.20
CA VAL A 384 -21.29 -0.53 -8.12
C VAL A 384 -21.64 -1.96 -7.69
N GLY A 385 -21.36 -2.31 -6.42
CA GLY A 385 -21.76 -3.59 -5.82
C GLY A 385 -20.82 -4.76 -6.14
N ILE A 386 -19.58 -4.50 -6.54
CA ILE A 386 -18.57 -5.55 -6.77
C ILE A 386 -17.68 -5.62 -5.53
N PRO A 387 -17.61 -6.76 -4.81
CA PRO A 387 -16.73 -6.88 -3.66
C PRO A 387 -15.26 -6.77 -4.10
N ALA A 388 -14.54 -5.84 -3.51
CA ALA A 388 -13.16 -5.53 -3.87
C ALA A 388 -12.29 -5.25 -2.65
N ARG A 389 -11.00 -5.52 -2.74
CA ARG A 389 -10.02 -5.27 -1.66
C ARG A 389 -8.65 -4.93 -2.22
N VAL A 390 -7.74 -4.51 -1.35
CA VAL A 390 -6.33 -4.26 -1.70
C VAL A 390 -5.41 -5.16 -0.89
N HIS A 391 -4.26 -5.49 -1.46
CA HIS A 391 -3.15 -6.16 -0.80
C HIS A 391 -1.89 -5.36 -0.99
N ASN A 392 -0.91 -5.58 -0.12
CA ASN A 392 0.40 -5.00 -0.30
C ASN A 392 1.52 -5.95 0.11
N GLY A 393 2.70 -5.63 -0.40
CA GLY A 393 3.94 -6.17 0.09
C GLY A 393 5.11 -5.98 -0.87
N PRO A 394 6.28 -6.53 -0.52
CA PRO A 394 7.45 -6.51 -1.39
C PRO A 394 7.21 -7.26 -2.70
N ILE A 395 7.76 -6.72 -3.78
CA ILE A 395 7.77 -7.33 -5.11
C ILE A 395 9.20 -7.47 -5.62
N PHE A 396 9.47 -8.54 -6.35
CA PHE A 396 10.82 -8.93 -6.76
C PHE A 396 10.92 -9.50 -8.20
N PRO A 397 10.29 -8.89 -9.21
CA PRO A 397 10.51 -9.32 -10.60
C PRO A 397 12.00 -9.23 -10.98
N PRO A 398 12.47 -10.03 -11.95
CA PRO A 398 13.88 -10.01 -12.35
C PRO A 398 14.39 -8.59 -12.67
N GLY A 399 15.45 -8.18 -11.97
CA GLY A 399 16.06 -6.85 -12.15
C GLY A 399 15.33 -5.69 -11.47
N MET A 400 14.26 -5.94 -10.71
CA MET A 400 13.48 -4.91 -10.02
C MET A 400 13.03 -5.38 -8.63
N LYS A 401 13.25 -4.55 -7.61
CA LYS A 401 12.76 -4.75 -6.24
C LYS A 401 12.05 -3.50 -5.78
N ASN A 402 10.83 -3.62 -5.27
CA ASN A 402 10.07 -2.49 -4.75
C ASN A 402 9.01 -2.96 -3.75
N ASP A 403 8.28 -2.01 -3.18
CA ASP A 403 7.01 -2.27 -2.48
C ASP A 403 5.86 -1.95 -3.43
N HIS A 404 4.76 -2.70 -3.32
CA HIS A 404 3.63 -2.52 -4.23
C HIS A 404 2.29 -2.79 -3.56
N VAL A 405 1.24 -2.18 -4.12
CA VAL A 405 -0.16 -2.40 -3.74
C VAL A 405 -0.93 -2.70 -5.01
N TRP A 406 -1.78 -3.73 -4.95
CA TRP A 406 -2.68 -4.12 -6.02
C TRP A 406 -4.06 -4.42 -5.47
N ALA A 407 -5.03 -4.54 -6.36
CA ALA A 407 -6.41 -4.84 -6.01
C ALA A 407 -6.76 -6.30 -6.30
N GLU A 408 -7.81 -6.77 -5.65
CA GLU A 408 -8.54 -7.98 -6.05
C GLU A 408 -10.03 -7.69 -6.08
N VAL A 409 -10.73 -8.34 -7.00
CA VAL A 409 -12.20 -8.32 -7.11
C VAL A 409 -12.73 -9.74 -6.96
N TRP A 410 -13.85 -9.89 -6.25
CA TRP A 410 -14.45 -11.20 -6.01
C TRP A 410 -15.61 -11.47 -6.96
N PHE A 411 -15.56 -12.63 -7.62
CA PHE A 411 -16.67 -13.16 -8.41
C PHE A 411 -17.12 -14.51 -7.83
N PRO A 412 -18.43 -14.74 -7.61
CA PRO A 412 -18.94 -16.04 -7.22
C PRO A 412 -18.45 -17.14 -8.17
N ARG A 413 -18.19 -18.33 -7.65
CA ARG A 413 -17.58 -19.49 -8.34
C ARG A 413 -16.10 -19.36 -8.70
N TYR A 414 -15.58 -18.15 -8.90
CA TYR A 414 -14.18 -17.94 -9.31
C TYR A 414 -13.28 -17.54 -8.14
N GLY A 415 -13.80 -16.79 -7.16
CA GLY A 415 -13.03 -16.28 -6.03
C GLY A 415 -12.42 -14.91 -6.29
N TRP A 416 -11.30 -14.62 -5.62
CA TRP A 416 -10.59 -13.35 -5.70
C TRP A 416 -9.67 -13.30 -6.91
N MET A 417 -10.05 -12.51 -7.91
CA MET A 417 -9.30 -12.27 -9.14
C MET A 417 -8.40 -11.05 -8.96
N PRO A 418 -7.09 -11.13 -9.30
CA PRO A 418 -6.17 -10.00 -9.17
C PRO A 418 -6.38 -8.95 -10.25
N VAL A 419 -6.15 -7.69 -9.87
CA VAL A 419 -6.16 -6.54 -10.78
C VAL A 419 -5.06 -5.56 -10.36
N ASP A 420 -4.20 -5.17 -11.32
CA ASP A 420 -3.11 -4.22 -11.08
C ASP A 420 -3.16 -3.05 -12.08
N VAL A 421 -3.94 -2.02 -11.72
CA VAL A 421 -4.11 -0.81 -12.54
C VAL A 421 -2.80 -0.04 -12.74
N THR A 422 -1.89 -0.09 -11.76
CA THR A 422 -0.65 0.68 -11.80
C THR A 422 0.37 0.07 -12.73
N TYR A 423 0.58 -1.24 -12.64
CA TYR A 423 1.46 -1.93 -13.58
C TYR A 423 0.89 -1.90 -14.99
N SER A 424 -0.43 -2.02 -15.14
CA SER A 424 -1.13 -1.85 -16.41
C SER A 424 -0.84 -0.51 -17.07
N GLU A 425 -1.05 0.59 -16.35
CA GLU A 425 -0.82 1.94 -16.84
C GLU A 425 0.65 2.14 -17.20
N VAL A 426 1.57 1.87 -16.25
CA VAL A 426 3.01 2.10 -16.42
C VAL A 426 3.61 1.23 -17.52
N ALA A 427 3.25 -0.06 -17.60
CA ALA A 427 3.75 -0.94 -18.65
C ALA A 427 3.20 -0.57 -20.03
N SER A 428 1.91 -0.21 -20.12
CA SER A 428 1.27 0.06 -21.40
C SER A 428 1.56 1.46 -21.95
N MET A 429 2.16 2.36 -21.17
CA MET A 429 2.51 3.72 -21.63
C MET A 429 3.95 3.86 -22.16
N VAL A 430 4.75 2.78 -22.11
CA VAL A 430 6.16 2.79 -22.49
C VAL A 430 6.35 3.16 -23.97
N PRO A 431 7.36 3.99 -24.32
CA PRO A 431 7.65 4.33 -25.71
C PRO A 431 8.17 3.13 -26.50
N GLY A 432 7.74 3.01 -27.76
CA GLY A 432 8.17 1.95 -28.68
C GLY A 432 7.28 0.71 -28.74
N LEU A 433 6.26 0.61 -27.89
CA LEU A 433 5.26 -0.47 -27.97
C LEU A 433 4.24 -0.22 -29.08
N THR A 434 3.91 -1.29 -29.79
CA THR A 434 2.77 -1.35 -30.72
C THR A 434 1.43 -1.33 -29.96
N ASP A 435 0.34 -0.95 -30.63
CA ASP A 435 -0.99 -0.98 -30.01
C ASP A 435 -1.41 -2.38 -29.55
N ALA A 436 -0.97 -3.42 -30.25
CA ALA A 436 -1.21 -4.80 -29.86
C ALA A 436 -0.50 -5.14 -28.55
N GLU A 437 0.79 -4.80 -28.41
CA GLU A 437 1.54 -5.02 -27.17
C GLU A 437 0.96 -4.23 -26.00
N ARG A 438 0.52 -2.98 -26.23
CA ARG A 438 -0.15 -2.18 -25.19
C ARG A 438 -1.44 -2.86 -24.70
N ARG A 439 -2.23 -3.41 -25.62
CA ARG A 439 -3.44 -4.18 -25.27
C ARG A 439 -3.08 -5.45 -24.51
N THR A 440 -2.09 -6.23 -24.96
CA THR A 440 -1.63 -7.44 -24.26
C THR A 440 -1.21 -7.14 -22.81
N LEU A 441 -0.45 -6.05 -22.59
CA LEU A 441 -0.05 -5.65 -21.24
C LEU A 441 -1.25 -5.25 -20.38
N ARG A 442 -2.21 -4.50 -20.94
CA ARG A 442 -3.44 -4.14 -20.23
C ARG A 442 -4.29 -5.36 -19.90
N ASP A 443 -4.36 -6.33 -20.79
CA ASP A 443 -5.15 -7.54 -20.55
C ASP A 443 -4.49 -8.46 -19.53
N PHE A 444 -3.15 -8.50 -19.50
CA PHE A 444 -2.40 -9.26 -18.49
C PHE A 444 -2.78 -8.83 -17.07
N PHE A 445 -2.77 -7.54 -16.75
CA PHE A 445 -3.02 -7.06 -15.39
C PHE A 445 -4.50 -7.02 -14.98
N PHE A 446 -5.40 -7.62 -15.77
CA PHE A 446 -6.81 -7.82 -15.42
C PHE A 446 -7.15 -9.32 -15.41
N GLY A 447 -6.88 -9.97 -14.28
CA GLY A 447 -7.14 -11.40 -14.09
C GLY A 447 -5.92 -12.30 -14.22
N ARG A 448 -4.77 -11.79 -14.66
CA ARG A 448 -3.47 -12.47 -14.51
C ARG A 448 -2.59 -11.72 -13.52
N MET A 449 -1.65 -12.43 -12.93
CA MET A 449 -0.64 -11.85 -12.06
C MET A 449 0.64 -12.68 -12.08
N ASP A 450 1.77 -11.99 -12.01
CA ASP A 450 3.08 -12.60 -11.85
C ASP A 450 3.27 -13.23 -10.46
N ARG A 451 4.27 -14.12 -10.34
CA ARG A 451 4.58 -14.84 -9.09
C ARG A 451 5.53 -14.08 -8.16
N TRP A 452 5.99 -12.88 -8.51
CA TRP A 452 7.06 -12.19 -7.79
C TRP A 452 6.54 -11.22 -6.73
N ARG A 453 5.51 -11.64 -5.98
CA ARG A 453 4.82 -10.80 -4.99
C ARG A 453 4.74 -11.51 -3.65
N LEU A 454 5.19 -10.82 -2.60
CA LEU A 454 5.05 -11.25 -1.23
C LEU A 454 3.87 -10.51 -0.60
N PHE A 455 2.88 -11.24 -0.08
CA PHE A 455 1.72 -10.63 0.58
C PHE A 455 2.04 -10.42 2.06
N THR A 456 2.11 -9.18 2.54
CA THR A 456 2.37 -8.89 3.96
C THR A 456 1.18 -8.28 4.68
N GLN A 457 0.18 -7.79 3.93
CA GLN A 457 -1.11 -7.33 4.49
C GLN A 457 -2.28 -7.72 3.61
N ARG A 458 -3.39 -8.09 4.25
CA ARG A 458 -4.65 -8.44 3.61
C ARG A 458 -5.67 -7.31 3.75
N SER A 459 -6.45 -7.13 2.70
CA SER A 459 -7.80 -6.54 2.71
C SER A 459 -7.97 -5.05 3.06
N ASP A 460 -6.99 -4.39 3.69
CA ASP A 460 -7.06 -2.99 4.11
C ASP A 460 -5.68 -2.31 4.07
N LEU A 461 -5.65 -0.98 4.20
CA LEU A 461 -4.45 -0.20 4.48
C LEU A 461 -4.37 0.17 5.97
N ALA A 462 -3.19 0.56 6.43
CA ALA A 462 -3.02 1.22 7.73
C ALA A 462 -3.36 0.36 8.96
N GLN A 463 -3.16 -0.95 8.87
CA GLN A 463 -3.36 -1.88 9.99
C GLN A 463 -2.28 -1.73 11.08
N GLU A 464 -2.68 -1.84 12.34
CA GLU A 464 -1.77 -1.90 13.49
C GLU A 464 -0.98 -3.21 13.54
N LEU A 465 0.20 -3.17 14.17
CA LEU A 465 1.02 -4.36 14.38
C LEU A 465 0.50 -5.15 15.58
N VAL A 466 0.70 -6.46 15.54
CA VAL A 466 0.39 -7.37 16.65
C VAL A 466 1.68 -8.10 17.06
N PRO A 467 2.14 -7.98 18.31
CA PRO A 467 1.65 -7.08 19.37
C PRO A 467 1.76 -5.60 18.99
N LEU A 468 0.99 -4.74 19.68
CA LEU A 468 0.94 -3.30 19.39
C LEU A 468 2.30 -2.62 19.62
N LYS A 469 2.82 -1.94 18.60
CA LYS A 469 3.97 -1.04 18.73
C LYS A 469 3.52 0.27 19.38
N ARG A 470 4.17 0.69 20.47
CA ARG A 470 3.74 1.86 21.25
C ARG A 470 4.40 3.16 20.81
N THR A 471 5.42 3.07 19.98
CA THR A 471 6.11 4.19 19.35
C THR A 471 5.63 4.44 17.92
N ALA A 472 5.90 5.62 17.38
CA ALA A 472 5.46 5.99 16.03
C ALA A 472 5.91 4.99 14.95
N ARG A 473 5.10 4.84 13.91
CA ARG A 473 5.35 3.92 12.80
C ARG A 473 5.78 4.72 11.58
N ARG A 474 6.83 4.29 10.87
CA ARG A 474 7.39 5.10 9.75
C ARG A 474 6.62 4.98 8.43
N ARG A 475 5.83 3.93 8.27
CA ARG A 475 4.97 3.65 7.13
C ARG A 475 3.69 3.05 7.72
N THR A 476 2.64 3.85 7.85
CA THR A 476 1.40 3.36 8.44
C THR A 476 0.62 2.57 7.41
N THR A 477 0.53 3.04 6.17
CA THR A 477 -0.28 2.42 5.11
C THR A 477 0.16 1.01 4.72
N MET A 478 1.45 0.72 4.79
CA MET A 478 2.04 -0.56 4.41
C MET A 478 3.05 -1.05 5.46
N PHE A 479 3.00 -2.34 5.78
CA PHE A 479 4.01 -3.02 6.60
C PHE A 479 4.92 -3.90 5.74
N VAL A 480 6.00 -3.30 5.25
CA VAL A 480 6.94 -3.90 4.28
C VAL A 480 8.40 -3.76 4.68
N THR A 481 8.68 -3.01 5.75
CA THR A 481 10.01 -2.86 6.33
C THR A 481 9.94 -3.15 7.83
N PRO A 482 10.96 -3.81 8.41
CA PRO A 482 10.98 -4.04 9.84
C PRO A 482 10.89 -2.76 10.66
N GLU A 483 10.18 -2.86 11.78
CA GLU A 483 9.99 -1.79 12.76
C GLU A 483 10.53 -2.26 14.12
N LEU A 484 11.10 -1.34 14.90
CA LEU A 484 11.82 -1.66 16.13
C LEU A 484 11.48 -0.67 17.24
N GLU A 485 11.47 -1.18 18.47
CA GLU A 485 11.26 -0.42 19.69
C GLU A 485 12.18 -0.95 20.79
N CYS A 486 12.91 -0.09 21.50
CA CYS A 486 13.70 -0.45 22.66
C CYS A 486 13.09 0.19 23.92
N ASP A 487 12.53 -0.62 24.82
CA ASP A 487 11.85 -0.18 26.06
C ASP A 487 10.96 1.06 25.91
N GLY A 488 10.12 1.09 24.86
CA GLY A 488 9.18 2.19 24.61
C GLY A 488 9.77 3.39 23.85
N GLN A 489 10.99 3.25 23.31
CA GLN A 489 11.63 4.24 22.45
C GLN A 489 11.80 3.69 21.03
N ASP A 490 11.48 4.50 20.02
CA ASP A 490 11.63 4.09 18.62
C ASP A 490 13.11 3.88 18.29
N VAL A 491 13.41 2.94 17.39
CA VAL A 491 14.77 2.75 16.86
C VAL A 491 14.80 3.22 15.39
N PRO A 492 15.00 4.54 15.17
CA PRO A 492 14.78 5.16 13.87
C PRO A 492 15.84 4.81 12.84
N LYS A 493 17.11 4.78 13.25
CA LYS A 493 18.26 4.60 12.36
C LYS A 493 18.62 3.13 12.28
N ARG A 494 18.59 2.58 11.07
CA ARG A 494 18.84 1.17 10.79
C ARG A 494 19.14 0.98 9.31
N ALA A 495 20.00 0.02 9.01
CA ALA A 495 20.16 -0.50 7.66
C ALA A 495 19.26 -1.74 7.52
N TYR A 496 18.43 -1.75 6.49
CA TYR A 496 17.59 -2.89 6.15
C TYR A 496 17.90 -3.32 4.73
N THR A 497 18.19 -4.61 4.55
CA THR A 497 18.37 -5.22 3.24
C THR A 497 17.52 -6.48 3.14
N TRP A 498 17.09 -6.79 1.93
CA TRP A 498 16.39 -8.04 1.67
C TRP A 498 16.68 -8.62 0.28
N SER A 499 16.60 -9.94 0.18
CA SER A 499 16.63 -10.69 -1.07
C SER A 499 15.49 -11.69 -1.09
N CYS A 500 15.04 -12.02 -2.30
CA CYS A 500 14.09 -13.08 -2.54
C CYS A 500 14.59 -13.83 -3.76
N GLU A 501 15.02 -15.07 -3.55
CA GLU A 501 15.70 -15.87 -4.57
C GLU A 501 14.98 -17.21 -4.67
N PRO A 502 14.87 -17.81 -5.88
CA PRO A 502 14.39 -19.18 -5.98
C PRO A 502 15.22 -20.05 -5.03
N ALA A 503 14.58 -20.94 -4.29
CA ALA A 503 15.33 -21.93 -3.53
C ALA A 503 16.25 -22.67 -4.51
N ALA A 504 17.52 -22.82 -4.13
CA ALA A 504 18.39 -23.77 -4.80
C ALA A 504 17.60 -25.08 -4.90
N THR A 505 17.61 -25.72 -6.08
CA THR A 505 16.87 -26.96 -6.30
C THR A 505 17.34 -28.00 -5.30
N ASP A 506 16.71 -28.04 -4.13
CA ASP A 506 16.59 -29.25 -3.35
C ASP A 506 15.86 -30.21 -4.28
N ALA A 507 16.55 -31.30 -4.60
CA ALA A 507 15.99 -32.43 -5.31
C ALA A 507 14.54 -32.61 -4.83
N ARG A 508 13.58 -32.55 -5.76
CA ARG A 508 12.21 -32.97 -5.45
C ARG A 508 12.35 -34.34 -4.76
N PRO A 509 11.75 -34.54 -3.58
CA PRO A 509 11.79 -35.84 -2.94
C PRO A 509 11.26 -36.93 -3.87
#